data_AF-A0A918XG13-F1
#
_entry.id   AF-A0A918XG13-F1
#
_cell.length_a   1.000
_cell.length_b   1.000
_cell.length_c   1.000
_cell.angle_alpha   90.00
_cell.angle_beta   90.00
_cell.angle_gamma   90.00
#
_symmetry.space_group_name_H-M   'P 1'
#
loop_
_entity.id
_entity.type
_entity.pdbx_description
1 polymer ?
#
loop_
_entity_poly.entity_id
_entity_poly.type
_entity_poly.pdbx_seq_one_letter_code
_entity_poly.pdbx_strand_id
1 'polypeptide(L)'
;MALARSTHLDHRVGANGFFTALVAAGRASEGSAELGEWLNASDAHGWAEFHTRDGLIPVPRPDGFGRWDADGGSVVFFLEWDTGSESHRQLRTKMQRYVDFAPTLVGPMPWVLFVFPTVRRETHARSALRRVQGAEYAPVATAHLPEAHHPENAVWWPLRSAAGRVLLSELPEVVV
;
A
#
# COMPACT_ATOMS: atom_id res chain seq x y z
N MET A 1 -22.17 22.71 12.86
CA MET A 1 -22.76 21.86 11.79
C MET A 1 -21.69 20.89 11.35
N ALA A 2 -21.81 19.60 11.67
CA ALA A 2 -20.88 18.58 11.21
C ALA A 2 -21.44 17.98 9.92
N LEU A 3 -20.80 18.25 8.77
CA LEU A 3 -21.05 17.49 7.55
C LEU A 3 -20.68 16.04 7.86
N ALA A 4 -21.60 15.11 7.63
CA ALA A 4 -21.33 13.68 7.73
C ALA A 4 -20.22 13.31 6.74
N ARG A 5 -18.96 13.32 7.21
CA ARG A 5 -17.84 12.69 6.50
C ARG A 5 -18.15 11.20 6.45
N SER A 6 -18.62 10.73 5.31
CA SER A 6 -18.72 9.30 5.06
C SER A 6 -17.31 8.72 5.16
N THR A 7 -17.12 7.64 5.92
CA THR A 7 -15.86 6.91 6.02
C THR A 7 -15.28 6.63 4.63
N HIS A 8 -16.14 6.32 3.66
CA HIS A 8 -15.75 6.07 2.27
C HIS A 8 -15.14 7.31 1.58
N LEU A 9 -15.57 8.52 1.94
CA LEU A 9 -14.99 9.75 1.42
C LEU A 9 -13.62 10.02 2.05
N ASP A 10 -13.48 9.81 3.35
CA ASP A 10 -12.20 9.99 4.04
C ASP A 10 -11.11 9.04 3.51
N HIS A 11 -11.48 7.78 3.25
CA HIS A 11 -10.59 6.81 2.58
C HIS A 11 -10.16 7.31 1.19
N ARG A 12 -11.11 7.73 0.34
CA ARG A 12 -10.80 8.21 -1.02
C ARG A 12 -9.95 9.48 -1.03
N VAL A 13 -10.24 10.43 -0.15
CA VAL A 13 -9.47 11.68 -0.05
C VAL A 13 -8.05 11.38 0.41
N GLY A 14 -7.87 10.52 1.43
CA GLY A 14 -6.55 10.12 1.89
C GLY A 14 -5.74 9.38 0.83
N ALA A 15 -6.34 8.37 0.19
CA ALA A 15 -5.69 7.61 -0.88
C ALA A 15 -5.32 8.49 -2.08
N ASN A 16 -6.21 9.37 -2.55
CA ASN A 16 -5.88 10.29 -3.64
C ASN A 16 -4.83 11.32 -3.23
N GLY A 17 -4.84 11.76 -1.96
CA GLY A 17 -3.81 12.63 -1.39
C GLY A 17 -2.42 11.98 -1.42
N PHE A 18 -2.34 10.69 -1.13
CA PHE A 18 -1.10 9.90 -1.25
C PHE A 18 -0.52 9.93 -2.67
N PHE A 19 -1.32 9.62 -3.69
CA PHE A 19 -0.83 9.62 -5.08
C PHE A 19 -0.51 11.03 -5.57
N THR A 20 -1.31 12.02 -5.17
CA THR A 20 -1.03 13.43 -5.52
C THR A 20 0.29 13.90 -4.91
N ALA A 21 0.64 13.44 -3.71
CA ALA A 21 1.92 13.72 -3.09
C ALA A 21 3.09 13.10 -3.87
N LEU A 22 2.96 11.86 -4.36
CA LEU A 22 3.97 11.26 -5.24
C LEU A 22 4.12 12.04 -6.55
N VAL A 23 3.03 12.47 -7.18
CA VAL A 23 3.10 13.33 -8.38
C VAL A 23 3.85 14.63 -8.08
N ALA A 24 3.58 15.25 -6.92
CA ALA A 24 4.28 16.47 -6.50
C ALA A 24 5.78 16.20 -6.26
N ALA A 25 6.12 15.11 -5.58
CA ALA A 25 7.49 14.70 -5.33
C ALA A 25 8.27 14.45 -6.64
N GLY A 26 7.67 13.75 -7.61
CA GLY A 26 8.32 13.50 -8.91
C GLY A 26 8.55 14.77 -9.71
N ARG A 27 7.61 15.73 -9.66
CA ARG A 27 7.84 17.06 -10.27
C ARG A 27 8.95 17.84 -9.59
N ALA A 28 9.10 17.70 -8.27
CA ALA A 28 10.13 18.38 -7.49
C ALA A 28 11.51 17.75 -7.63
N SER A 29 11.61 16.53 -8.16
CA SER A 29 12.87 15.79 -8.27
C SER A 29 13.68 16.12 -9.53
N GLU A 30 13.22 17.08 -10.34
CA GLU A 30 13.88 17.53 -11.57
C GLU A 30 14.15 16.38 -12.57
N GLY A 31 13.30 15.35 -12.57
CA GLY A 31 13.35 14.23 -13.52
C GLY A 31 14.05 12.97 -12.98
N SER A 32 14.50 12.95 -11.73
CA SER A 32 15.07 11.77 -11.06
C SER A 32 14.03 10.80 -10.48
N ALA A 33 12.73 11.16 -10.53
CA ALA A 33 11.64 10.33 -10.04
C ALA A 33 10.31 10.68 -10.70
N GLU A 34 9.42 9.69 -10.82
CA GLU A 34 8.07 9.88 -11.32
C GLU A 34 7.07 8.83 -10.81
N LEU A 35 5.79 9.20 -10.77
CA LEU A 35 4.69 8.26 -10.63
C LEU A 35 4.29 7.77 -12.04
N GLY A 36 4.95 6.71 -12.51
CA GLY A 36 4.76 6.18 -13.86
C GLY A 36 3.39 5.53 -14.10
N GLU A 37 2.71 5.10 -13.03
CA GLU A 37 1.35 4.56 -13.12
C GLU A 37 0.54 4.90 -11.87
N TRP A 38 -0.75 5.22 -12.06
CA TRP A 38 -1.73 5.39 -11.00
C TRP A 38 -3.11 4.89 -11.45
N LEU A 39 -3.63 3.90 -10.72
CA LEU A 39 -5.00 3.42 -10.83
C LEU A 39 -5.77 3.74 -9.53
N ASN A 40 -7.02 4.19 -9.67
CA ASN A 40 -7.92 4.36 -8.54
C ASN A 40 -8.37 2.99 -7.98
N ALA A 41 -9.09 2.98 -6.84
CA ALA A 41 -9.56 1.75 -6.19
C ALA A 41 -10.33 0.78 -7.11
N SER A 42 -11.16 1.28 -8.03
CA SER A 42 -11.95 0.44 -8.94
C SER A 42 -11.06 -0.19 -10.00
N ASP A 43 -10.20 0.60 -10.63
CA ASP A 43 -9.29 0.12 -11.68
C ASP A 43 -8.20 -0.79 -11.10
N ALA A 44 -7.75 -0.53 -9.86
CA ALA A 44 -6.82 -1.39 -9.14
C ALA A 44 -7.45 -2.74 -8.76
N HIS A 45 -8.74 -2.79 -8.43
CA HIS A 45 -9.47 -4.04 -8.28
C HIS A 45 -9.55 -4.81 -9.61
N GLY A 46 -9.91 -4.12 -10.70
CA GLY A 46 -9.94 -4.70 -12.04
C GLY A 46 -8.58 -5.21 -12.51
N TRP A 47 -7.49 -4.52 -12.14
CA TRP A 47 -6.13 -4.99 -12.36
C TRP A 47 -5.91 -6.34 -11.68
N ALA A 48 -6.34 -6.50 -10.42
CA ALA A 48 -6.18 -7.76 -9.69
C ALA A 48 -7.02 -8.89 -10.31
N GLU A 49 -8.25 -8.60 -10.76
CA GLU A 49 -9.09 -9.56 -11.48
C GLU A 49 -8.48 -10.00 -12.81
N PHE A 50 -7.85 -9.07 -13.54
CA PHE A 50 -7.23 -9.37 -14.83
C PHE A 50 -5.95 -10.21 -14.69
N HIS A 51 -5.18 -10.00 -13.61
CA HIS A 51 -3.88 -10.64 -13.41
C HIS A 51 -3.93 -11.93 -12.58
N THR A 52 -5.11 -12.43 -12.21
CA THR A 52 -5.24 -13.76 -11.60
C THR A 52 -5.46 -14.86 -12.65
N ARG A 53 -4.87 -16.03 -12.43
CA ARG A 53 -5.16 -17.27 -13.17
C ARG A 53 -6.40 -18.00 -12.64
N ASP A 54 -6.91 -17.60 -11.48
CA ASP A 54 -8.01 -18.25 -10.79
C ASP A 54 -9.13 -17.26 -10.49
N GLY A 55 -10.15 -17.26 -11.36
CA GLY A 55 -11.34 -16.41 -11.19
C GLY A 55 -12.28 -16.84 -10.07
N LEU A 56 -12.00 -17.93 -9.34
CA LEU A 56 -12.83 -18.42 -8.24
C LEU A 56 -12.41 -17.85 -6.89
N ILE A 57 -11.16 -17.39 -6.75
CA ILE A 57 -10.65 -16.81 -5.51
C ILE A 57 -10.98 -15.30 -5.48
N PRO A 58 -11.60 -14.78 -4.40
CA PRO A 58 -11.82 -13.36 -4.26
C PRO A 58 -10.50 -12.57 -4.25
N VAL A 59 -10.28 -11.74 -5.26
CA VAL A 59 -9.09 -10.89 -5.33
C VAL A 59 -9.17 -9.70 -4.34
N PRO A 60 -8.04 -9.02 -4.06
CA PRO A 60 -8.01 -7.83 -3.21
C PRO A 60 -8.80 -6.66 -3.81
N ARG A 61 -9.18 -5.73 -2.93
CA ARG A 61 -9.83 -4.44 -3.27
C ARG A 61 -9.02 -3.30 -2.66
N PRO A 62 -7.86 -2.98 -3.26
CA PRO A 62 -7.00 -1.90 -2.78
C PRO A 62 -7.69 -0.54 -2.90
N ASP A 63 -7.22 0.44 -2.12
CA ASP A 63 -7.63 1.84 -2.23
C ASP A 63 -6.96 2.53 -3.44
N GLY A 64 -5.94 1.91 -4.02
CA GLY A 64 -5.34 2.29 -5.31
C GLY A 64 -4.16 1.40 -5.68
N PHE A 65 -3.61 1.62 -6.86
CA PHE A 65 -2.41 0.94 -7.35
C PHE A 65 -1.51 1.95 -8.03
N GLY A 66 -0.19 1.75 -7.93
CA GLY A 66 0.74 2.60 -8.66
C GLY A 66 2.10 1.98 -8.87
N ARG A 67 2.88 2.66 -9.72
CA ARG A 67 4.30 2.41 -9.93
C ARG A 67 5.06 3.70 -9.66
N TRP A 68 5.97 3.64 -8.69
CA TRP A 68 6.88 4.73 -8.39
C TRP A 68 8.26 4.38 -8.93
N ASP A 69 8.78 5.25 -9.78
CA ASP A 69 10.09 5.14 -10.42
C ASP A 69 11.00 6.22 -9.82
N ALA A 70 12.20 5.87 -9.35
CA ALA A 70 13.19 6.83 -8.89
C ALA A 70 14.61 6.32 -9.13
N ASP A 71 15.61 7.18 -8.95
CA ASP A 71 17.01 6.77 -8.92
C ASP A 71 17.21 5.59 -7.95
N GLY A 72 17.71 4.47 -8.47
CA GLY A 72 17.95 3.24 -7.70
C GLY A 72 16.88 2.15 -7.87
N GLY A 73 15.68 2.45 -8.38
CA GLY A 73 14.71 1.39 -8.67
C GLY A 73 13.26 1.80 -8.85
N SER A 74 12.45 0.81 -9.19
CA SER A 74 11.00 0.94 -9.40
C SER A 74 10.24 0.04 -8.44
N VAL A 75 9.21 0.57 -7.80
CA VAL A 75 8.29 -0.22 -6.97
C VAL A 75 6.88 -0.16 -7.54
N VAL A 76 6.30 -1.34 -7.79
CA VAL A 76 4.89 -1.52 -8.12
C VAL A 76 4.15 -1.90 -6.84
N PHE A 77 3.04 -1.23 -6.55
CA PHE A 77 2.35 -1.41 -5.28
C PHE A 77 0.83 -1.28 -5.35
N PHE A 78 0.16 -1.98 -4.44
CA PHE A 78 -1.19 -1.71 -3.97
C PHE A 78 -1.14 -0.81 -2.74
N LEU A 79 -2.11 0.10 -2.63
CA LEU A 79 -2.29 0.97 -1.47
C LEU A 79 -3.51 0.53 -0.64
N GLU A 80 -3.32 0.48 0.68
CA GLU A 80 -4.36 0.32 1.68
C GLU A 80 -4.27 1.51 2.66
N TRP A 81 -5.26 2.39 2.62
CA TRP A 81 -5.30 3.60 3.44
C TRP A 81 -6.22 3.39 4.65
N ASP A 82 -5.67 3.29 5.86
CA ASP A 82 -6.46 3.14 7.09
C ASP A 82 -6.84 4.52 7.64
N THR A 83 -8.14 4.75 7.84
CA THR A 83 -8.65 5.97 8.50
C THR A 83 -8.72 5.85 10.03
N GLY A 84 -8.26 4.72 10.59
CA GLY A 84 -8.31 4.43 12.03
C GLY A 84 -9.59 3.74 12.50
N SER A 85 -10.60 3.62 11.63
CA SER A 85 -11.88 2.99 11.97
C SER A 85 -11.90 1.46 11.82
N GLU A 86 -10.93 0.88 11.11
CA GLU A 86 -10.91 -0.57 10.89
C GLU A 86 -10.52 -1.35 12.15
N SER A 87 -11.17 -2.48 12.41
CA SER A 87 -10.74 -3.41 13.44
C SER A 87 -9.49 -4.19 13.00
N HIS A 88 -8.71 -4.73 13.96
CA HIS A 88 -7.60 -5.63 13.61
C HIS A 88 -8.08 -6.88 12.85
N ARG A 89 -9.33 -7.31 13.05
CA ARG A 89 -9.94 -8.40 12.28
C ARG A 89 -10.06 -8.03 10.80
N GLN A 90 -10.52 -6.81 10.49
CA GLN A 90 -10.62 -6.33 9.12
C GLN A 90 -9.24 -6.23 8.45
N LEU A 91 -8.23 -5.69 9.14
CA LEU A 91 -6.85 -5.66 8.63
C LEU A 91 -6.31 -7.06 8.32
N ARG A 92 -6.55 -8.03 9.20
CA ARG A 92 -6.17 -9.44 8.96
C ARG A 92 -6.91 -10.03 7.77
N THR A 93 -8.19 -9.73 7.60
CA THR A 93 -8.97 -10.18 6.44
C THR A 93 -8.47 -9.55 5.14
N LYS A 94 -8.11 -8.26 5.14
CA LYS A 94 -7.48 -7.61 3.98
C LYS A 94 -6.16 -8.29 3.62
N MET A 95 -5.28 -8.47 4.61
CA MET A 95 -4.01 -9.16 4.41
C MET A 95 -4.18 -10.60 3.90
N GLN A 96 -5.14 -11.36 4.45
CA GLN A 96 -5.41 -12.72 3.99
C GLN A 96 -5.79 -12.75 2.50
N ARG A 97 -6.56 -11.78 2.00
CA ARG A 97 -6.87 -11.69 0.56
C ARG A 97 -5.63 -11.52 -0.29
N TYR A 98 -4.66 -10.69 0.14
CA TYR A 98 -3.39 -10.54 -0.59
C TYR A 98 -2.56 -11.83 -0.55
N VAL A 99 -2.54 -12.52 0.60
CA VAL A 99 -1.86 -13.82 0.75
C VAL A 99 -2.46 -14.87 -0.17
N ASP A 100 -3.78 -14.99 -0.20
CA ASP A 100 -4.49 -15.97 -1.03
C ASP A 100 -4.38 -15.62 -2.52
N PHE A 101 -4.29 -14.33 -2.84
CA PHE A 101 -4.13 -13.81 -4.20
C PHE A 101 -2.74 -14.03 -4.77
N ALA A 102 -1.68 -13.83 -3.98
CA ALA A 102 -0.29 -13.92 -4.42
C ALA A 102 0.06 -15.17 -5.25
N PRO A 103 -0.31 -16.41 -4.87
CA PRO A 103 0.00 -17.60 -5.67
C PRO A 103 -0.81 -17.70 -6.98
N THR A 104 -1.89 -16.92 -7.13
CA THR A 104 -2.74 -16.93 -8.33
C THR A 104 -2.25 -15.97 -9.41
N LEU A 105 -1.33 -15.07 -9.08
CA LEU A 105 -0.88 -14.00 -9.95
C LEU A 105 -0.11 -14.49 -11.18
N VAL A 106 -0.36 -13.83 -12.31
CA VAL A 106 0.49 -13.86 -13.48
C VAL A 106 1.56 -12.77 -13.34
N GLY A 107 2.72 -13.14 -12.78
CA GLY A 107 3.86 -12.22 -12.61
C GLY A 107 4.23 -12.00 -11.13
N PRO A 108 5.13 -11.04 -10.84
CA PRO A 108 5.53 -10.74 -9.47
C PRO A 108 4.37 -10.08 -8.70
N MET A 109 4.26 -10.40 -7.41
CA MET A 109 3.33 -9.76 -6.49
C MET A 109 3.74 -8.29 -6.24
N PRO A 110 2.88 -7.30 -6.52
CA PRO A 110 3.11 -5.93 -6.09
C PRO A 110 3.28 -5.80 -4.58
N TRP A 111 4.04 -4.82 -4.12
CA TRP A 111 4.10 -4.46 -2.71
C TRP A 111 2.72 -4.04 -2.19
N VAL A 112 2.39 -4.39 -0.96
CA VAL A 112 1.16 -3.92 -0.30
C VAL A 112 1.54 -2.89 0.74
N LEU A 113 1.19 -1.64 0.48
CA LEU A 113 1.49 -0.49 1.33
C LEU A 113 0.29 -0.20 2.23
N PHE A 114 0.43 -0.42 3.54
CA PHE A 114 -0.56 0.02 4.52
C PHE A 114 -0.15 1.36 5.13
N VAL A 115 -0.97 2.39 4.94
CA VAL A 115 -0.78 3.69 5.59
C VAL A 115 -1.75 3.84 6.75
N PHE A 116 -1.24 4.25 7.91
CA PHE A 116 -1.99 4.39 9.15
C PHE A 116 -2.02 5.84 9.63
N PRO A 117 -3.08 6.25 10.37
CA PRO A 117 -3.28 7.63 10.80
C PRO A 117 -2.45 8.00 12.04
N THR A 118 -1.88 7.01 12.74
CA THR A 118 -0.97 7.25 13.88
C THR A 118 0.09 6.16 13.97
N VAL A 119 1.26 6.49 14.54
CA VAL A 119 2.34 5.52 14.83
C VAL A 119 1.88 4.39 15.76
N ARG A 120 1.03 4.71 16.75
CA ARG A 120 0.46 3.71 17.67
C ARG A 120 -0.41 2.70 16.91
N ARG A 121 -1.24 3.20 16.00
CA ARG A 121 -2.10 2.36 15.14
C ARG A 121 -1.25 1.49 14.22
N GLU A 122 -0.22 2.05 13.59
CA GLU A 122 0.74 1.29 12.76
C GLU A 122 1.36 0.13 13.55
N THR A 123 1.86 0.38 14.76
CA THR A 123 2.54 -0.66 15.57
C THR A 123 1.62 -1.82 15.94
N HIS A 124 0.38 -1.53 16.35
CA HIS A 124 -0.61 -2.56 16.64
C HIS A 124 -1.06 -3.30 15.37
N ALA A 125 -1.27 -2.58 14.27
CA ALA A 125 -1.63 -3.17 12.99
C ALA A 125 -0.55 -4.12 12.48
N ARG A 126 0.72 -3.71 12.50
CA ARG A 126 1.87 -4.58 12.14
C ARG A 126 1.86 -5.89 12.92
N SER A 127 1.58 -5.83 14.22
CA SER A 127 1.46 -7.01 15.07
C SER A 127 0.32 -7.94 14.62
N ALA A 128 -0.80 -7.40 14.15
CA ALA A 128 -1.92 -8.17 13.62
C ALA A 128 -1.62 -8.76 12.23
N LEU A 129 -1.01 -7.98 11.34
CA LEU A 129 -0.62 -8.39 9.99
C LEU A 129 0.39 -9.54 10.00
N ARG A 130 1.43 -9.47 10.86
CA ARG A 130 2.43 -10.53 11.02
C ARG A 130 1.85 -11.88 11.47
N ARG A 131 0.66 -11.89 12.09
CA ARG A 131 0.00 -13.12 12.56
C ARG A 131 -0.91 -13.77 11.50
N VAL A 132 -0.99 -13.19 10.31
CA VAL A 132 -1.72 -13.81 9.19
C VAL A 132 -0.86 -14.94 8.64
N GLN A 133 -1.46 -16.13 8.52
CA GLN A 133 -0.78 -17.30 7.98
C GLN A 133 -0.42 -17.06 6.51
N GLY A 134 0.80 -17.41 6.09
CA GLY A 134 1.26 -17.18 4.72
C GLY A 134 1.61 -15.72 4.40
N ALA A 135 1.72 -14.85 5.42
CA ALA A 135 2.08 -13.44 5.22
C ALA A 135 3.48 -13.22 4.58
N GLU A 136 4.24 -14.27 4.31
CA GLU A 136 5.48 -14.28 3.54
C GLU A 136 5.25 -14.26 2.02
N TYR A 137 4.05 -14.62 1.56
CA TYR A 137 3.71 -14.62 0.13
C TYR A 137 3.37 -13.22 -0.41
N ALA A 138 3.07 -12.25 0.47
CA ALA A 138 2.79 -10.88 0.09
C ALA A 138 3.86 -9.94 0.71
N PRO A 139 4.65 -9.23 -0.10
CA PRO A 139 5.56 -8.22 0.40
C PRO A 139 4.75 -7.02 0.91
N VAL A 140 4.90 -6.68 2.19
CA VAL A 140 4.14 -5.63 2.86
C VAL A 140 5.08 -4.60 3.44
N ALA A 141 4.76 -3.33 3.30
CA ALA A 141 5.36 -2.25 4.08
C ALA A 141 4.27 -1.40 4.74
N THR A 142 4.60 -0.81 5.89
CA THR A 142 3.69 0.07 6.61
C THR A 142 4.29 1.46 6.77
N ALA A 143 3.45 2.48 6.77
CA ALA A 143 3.86 3.82 7.14
C ALA A 143 2.80 4.51 7.99
N HIS A 144 3.23 5.49 8.77
CA HIS A 144 2.39 6.56 9.24
C HIS A 144 2.80 7.82 8.48
N LEU A 145 1.86 8.43 7.75
CA LEU A 145 2.11 9.66 6.98
C LEU A 145 1.36 10.82 7.65
N PRO A 146 2.06 11.86 8.14
CA PRO A 146 1.43 13.08 8.62
C PRO A 146 0.88 13.91 7.45
N GLU A 147 0.24 15.04 7.78
CA GLU A 147 -0.56 15.89 6.89
C GLU A 147 0.18 16.40 5.63
N ALA A 148 1.47 16.73 5.76
CA ALA A 148 2.37 16.87 4.61
C ALA A 148 2.85 15.49 4.20
N HIS A 149 2.08 14.83 3.33
CA HIS A 149 2.41 13.50 2.85
C HIS A 149 3.73 13.54 2.07
N HIS A 150 4.73 12.81 2.55
CA HIS A 150 5.99 12.56 1.84
C HIS A 150 6.18 11.05 1.66
N PRO A 151 5.31 10.39 0.88
CA PRO A 151 5.33 8.96 0.68
C PRO A 151 6.60 8.46 -0.03
N GLU A 152 7.34 9.30 -0.73
CA GLU A 152 8.61 8.96 -1.37
C GLU A 152 9.76 8.73 -0.38
N ASN A 153 9.68 9.35 0.81
CA ASN A 153 10.76 9.40 1.78
C ASN A 153 10.95 8.09 2.57
N ALA A 154 11.96 8.10 3.47
CA ALA A 154 12.36 6.96 4.29
C ALA A 154 11.37 6.70 5.44
N VAL A 155 10.12 6.44 5.09
CA VAL A 155 8.98 6.29 6.00
C VAL A 155 8.41 4.88 5.97
N TRP A 156 8.80 4.03 5.01
CA TRP A 156 8.24 2.71 4.86
C TRP A 156 8.95 1.70 5.74
N TRP A 157 8.20 1.02 6.59
CA TRP A 157 8.70 -0.05 7.43
C TRP A 157 8.28 -1.40 6.85
N PRO A 158 9.19 -2.15 6.19
CA PRO A 158 8.87 -3.48 5.69
C PRO A 158 8.37 -4.38 6.81
N LEU A 159 7.34 -5.18 6.55
CA LEU A 159 6.67 -5.95 7.58
C LEU A 159 7.57 -7.04 8.14
N ARG A 160 8.48 -7.62 7.35
CA ARG A 160 9.34 -8.75 7.75
C ARG A 160 10.84 -8.42 7.86
N SER A 161 11.27 -7.26 7.37
CA SER A 161 12.67 -6.88 7.49
C SER A 161 13.07 -6.49 8.91
N ALA A 162 14.32 -6.78 9.26
CA ALA A 162 15.00 -6.23 10.43
C ALA A 162 15.55 -4.81 10.17
N ALA A 163 15.55 -4.36 8.91
CA ALA A 163 15.93 -2.99 8.57
C ALA A 163 14.96 -1.97 9.18
N GLY A 164 15.45 -0.73 9.31
CA GLY A 164 14.64 0.42 9.71
C GLY A 164 13.62 0.82 8.64
N ARG A 165 13.18 2.08 8.68
CA ARG A 165 12.36 2.64 7.60
C ARG A 165 13.24 2.92 6.38
N VAL A 166 12.71 2.65 5.18
CA VAL A 166 13.39 2.80 3.88
C VAL A 166 12.60 3.72 2.95
N LEU A 167 13.25 4.24 1.91
CA LEU A 167 12.59 4.98 0.83
C LEU A 167 11.56 4.10 0.13
N LEU A 168 10.58 4.72 -0.54
CA LEU A 168 9.60 3.97 -1.32
C LEU A 168 10.29 3.14 -2.42
N SER A 169 11.26 3.73 -3.13
CA SER A 169 12.01 3.10 -4.22
C SER A 169 12.97 1.99 -3.76
N GLU A 170 13.34 1.96 -2.48
CA GLU A 170 14.26 0.95 -1.92
C GLU A 170 13.52 -0.33 -1.50
N LEU A 171 12.18 -0.34 -1.45
CA LEU A 171 11.41 -1.52 -1.04
C LEU A 171 11.79 -2.81 -1.78
N PRO A 172 11.95 -2.83 -3.12
CA PRO A 172 12.33 -4.05 -3.85
C PRO A 172 13.69 -4.62 -3.47
N GLU A 173 14.60 -3.82 -2.90
CA GLU A 173 15.93 -4.26 -2.46
C GLU A 173 15.93 -4.88 -1.06
N VAL A 174 14.83 -4.70 -0.31
CA VAL A 174 14.69 -5.26 1.03
C VAL A 174 14.48 -6.76 0.92
N VAL A 175 15.33 -7.54 1.61
CA VAL A 175 15.11 -8.97 1.80
C VAL A 175 13.90 -9.17 2.73
N VAL A 176 12.83 -9.76 2.20
CA VAL A 176 11.53 -9.97 2.88
C VAL A 176 11.35 -11.42 3.34
#